data_AF-A0A3B7A720-F1
#
_entry.id   AF-A0A3B7A720-F1
#
_cell.length_a   1.000
_cell.length_b   1.000
_cell.length_c   1.000
_cell.angle_alpha   90.00
_cell.angle_beta   90.00
_cell.angle_gamma   90.00
#
_symmetry.space_group_name_H-M   'P 1'
#
loop_
_entity.id
_entity.type
_entity.pdbx_description
1 polymer ?
#
loop_
_entity_poly.entity_id
_entity_poly.type
_entity_poly.pdbx_seq_one_letter_code
_entity_poly.pdbx_strand_id
1 'polypeptide(L)'
;MCRSWRRRHPKWCVTMQRNLWNMYGIPSTCRLRPRWSTPGGRHTNQLPVNHHEEKSAHALCLPMRYATMNRKSARQRGFTLAELAIVITILGLLIVGVLKGQSLIGGAKAKDVIAIVGDLRTAIGGFKDRYKYLPGDWPFSAGEIQGVTAGASVGTAGNGIIEGAISAAGKAEADSEVALLPWQLYSGSFLSKINRSDPLSLIATSFGPVHVVSKSTANGLVSGFSAANPAARNAIVFSALPCELAGEVDASIDDGNLASGRALGATCANGTTSWYAVAL
;
A
#
# COMPACT_ATOMS: atom_id res chain seq x y z
N MET A 1 0.57 16.47 -18.89
CA MET A 1 1.98 16.66 -19.33
C MET A 1 2.32 16.13 -20.74
N CYS A 2 1.35 15.91 -21.66
CA CYS A 2 1.64 15.37 -23.01
C CYS A 2 1.04 16.22 -24.16
N ARG A 3 1.08 17.56 -24.06
CA ARG A 3 0.67 18.48 -25.14
C ARG A 3 1.82 19.33 -25.70
N SER A 4 2.90 19.55 -24.95
CA SER A 4 4.03 20.39 -25.40
C SER A 4 5.11 19.64 -26.20
N TRP A 5 5.18 18.31 -26.13
CA TRP A 5 6.21 17.50 -26.81
C TRP A 5 5.88 17.13 -28.28
N ARG A 6 4.64 17.43 -28.72
CA ARG A 6 4.06 16.93 -29.98
C ARG A 6 4.57 17.62 -31.25
N ARG A 7 5.24 18.79 -31.13
CA ARG A 7 5.72 19.55 -32.30
C ARG A 7 7.13 19.16 -32.78
N ARG A 8 7.96 18.51 -31.96
CA ARG A 8 9.37 18.22 -32.33
C ARG A 8 9.62 16.84 -32.94
N HIS A 9 8.79 15.83 -32.66
CA HIS A 9 9.04 14.46 -33.15
C HIS A 9 7.74 13.71 -33.54
N PRO A 10 7.16 13.96 -34.74
CA PRO A 10 5.91 13.33 -35.16
C PRO A 10 6.04 11.80 -35.34
N LYS A 11 7.21 11.32 -35.77
CA LYS A 11 7.47 9.88 -36.00
C LYS A 11 7.49 9.06 -34.70
N TRP A 12 8.03 9.62 -33.61
CA TRP A 12 8.14 8.93 -32.31
C TRP A 12 6.79 8.77 -31.62
N CYS A 13 5.89 9.76 -31.77
CA CYS A 13 4.56 9.71 -31.17
C CYS A 13 3.70 8.60 -31.80
N VAL A 14 3.84 8.36 -33.11
CA VAL A 14 3.13 7.30 -33.84
C VAL A 14 3.63 5.89 -33.43
N THR A 15 4.93 5.74 -33.22
CA THR A 15 5.53 4.47 -32.76
C THR A 15 5.10 4.13 -31.33
N MET A 16 5.07 5.12 -30.43
CA MET A 16 4.66 4.92 -29.04
C MET A 16 3.17 4.55 -28.93
N GLN A 17 2.32 5.16 -29.76
CA GLN A 17 0.91 4.79 -29.84
C GLN A 17 0.73 3.39 -30.44
N ARG A 18 1.47 2.99 -31.49
CA ARG A 18 1.39 1.62 -32.02
C ARG A 18 1.78 0.55 -31.00
N ASN A 19 2.80 0.82 -30.16
CA ASN A 19 3.25 -0.13 -29.15
C ASN A 19 2.23 -0.29 -28.00
N LEU A 20 1.59 0.80 -27.56
CA LEU A 20 0.50 0.74 -26.58
C LEU A 20 -0.68 -0.12 -27.07
N TRP A 21 -1.06 -0.01 -28.35
CA TRP A 21 -2.20 -0.76 -28.90
C TRP A 21 -1.90 -2.26 -29.06
N ASN A 22 -0.63 -2.63 -29.30
CA ASN A 22 -0.22 -4.03 -29.34
C ASN A 22 -0.14 -4.64 -27.93
N MET A 23 0.16 -3.85 -26.91
CA MET A 23 0.21 -4.31 -25.51
C MET A 23 -1.19 -4.62 -24.93
N TYR A 24 -2.24 -3.94 -25.44
CA TYR A 24 -3.63 -4.19 -25.06
C TYR A 24 -4.40 -5.12 -26.04
N GLY A 25 -3.72 -5.78 -26.98
CA GLY A 25 -4.33 -6.80 -27.84
C GLY A 25 -5.41 -6.30 -28.82
N ILE A 26 -5.42 -5.01 -29.17
CA ILE A 26 -6.48 -4.43 -30.02
C ILE A 26 -6.25 -4.76 -31.51
N PRO A 27 -7.17 -5.47 -32.18
CA PRO A 27 -7.05 -5.82 -33.60
C PRO A 27 -6.89 -4.60 -34.51
N SER A 28 -6.12 -4.72 -35.58
CA SER A 28 -5.85 -3.64 -36.55
C SER A 28 -7.09 -3.09 -37.24
N THR A 29 -8.18 -3.86 -37.29
CA THR A 29 -9.48 -3.50 -37.87
C THR A 29 -10.28 -2.50 -37.03
N CYS A 30 -9.98 -2.36 -35.72
CA CYS A 30 -10.63 -1.40 -34.82
C CYS A 30 -9.83 -0.09 -34.63
N ARG A 31 -8.75 0.12 -35.38
CA ARG A 31 -7.96 1.37 -35.31
C ARG A 31 -8.61 2.47 -36.13
N LEU A 32 -9.32 3.38 -35.48
CA LEU A 32 -9.78 4.63 -36.09
C LEU A 32 -8.55 5.46 -36.52
N ARG A 33 -8.42 5.70 -37.84
CA ARG A 33 -7.44 6.67 -38.35
C ARG A 33 -7.85 8.07 -37.89
N PRO A 34 -6.98 8.85 -37.22
CA PRO A 34 -7.30 10.23 -36.94
C PRO A 34 -7.42 11.01 -38.26
N ARG A 35 -8.65 11.43 -38.60
CA ARG A 35 -8.96 12.32 -39.72
C ARG A 35 -8.63 13.75 -39.26
N TRP A 36 -7.53 14.31 -39.77
CA TRP A 36 -7.16 15.70 -39.53
C TRP A 36 -7.98 16.60 -40.46
N SER A 37 -8.89 17.41 -39.91
CA SER A 37 -9.55 18.48 -40.65
C SER A 37 -8.70 19.76 -40.59
N THR A 38 -8.37 20.33 -41.74
CA THR A 38 -7.89 21.70 -41.89
C THR A 38 -9.09 22.65 -42.04
N PRO A 39 -9.07 23.86 -41.46
CA PRO A 39 -10.18 24.80 -41.59
C PRO A 39 -10.00 25.71 -42.82
N GLY A 40 -11.09 25.90 -43.57
CA GLY A 40 -11.29 27.04 -44.47
C GLY A 40 -11.19 26.76 -45.97
N GLY A 41 -12.33 26.85 -46.67
CA GLY A 41 -12.39 26.85 -48.13
C GLY A 41 -13.78 26.52 -48.66
N ARG A 42 -14.45 27.53 -49.23
CA ARG A 42 -15.82 27.52 -49.75
C ARG A 42 -15.81 27.08 -51.24
N HIS A 43 -16.97 26.61 -51.72
CA HIS A 43 -17.40 26.42 -53.13
C HIS A 43 -17.50 24.98 -53.70
N THR A 44 -18.77 24.64 -53.96
CA THR A 44 -19.39 24.07 -55.18
C THR A 44 -19.05 22.66 -55.68
N ASN A 45 -20.13 21.87 -55.71
CA ASN A 45 -20.65 21.02 -56.79
C ASN A 45 -19.80 19.96 -57.51
N GLN A 46 -20.46 18.80 -57.59
CA GLN A 46 -20.58 17.88 -58.73
C GLN A 46 -19.47 16.85 -58.98
N LEU A 47 -19.94 15.59 -58.89
CA LEU A 47 -19.51 14.30 -59.47
C LEU A 47 -19.06 14.44 -60.96
N PRO A 48 -18.44 13.44 -61.66
CA PRO A 48 -18.52 11.98 -61.43
C PRO A 48 -17.27 11.12 -61.78
N VAL A 49 -17.43 9.81 -61.51
CA VAL A 49 -16.95 8.58 -62.20
C VAL A 49 -15.94 8.72 -63.36
N ASN A 50 -14.86 7.93 -63.34
CA ASN A 50 -14.52 6.95 -64.40
C ASN A 50 -13.18 6.23 -64.19
N HIS A 51 -13.16 5.00 -64.71
CA HIS A 51 -12.04 4.07 -64.88
C HIS A 51 -10.79 4.72 -65.49
N HIS A 52 -9.61 4.17 -65.19
CA HIS A 52 -8.63 3.79 -66.22
C HIS A 52 -7.53 2.90 -65.63
N GLU A 53 -7.44 1.73 -66.24
CA GLU A 53 -6.23 1.03 -66.65
C GLU A 53 -4.84 1.68 -66.48
N GLU A 54 -3.90 0.76 -66.23
CA GLU A 54 -2.60 0.63 -66.91
C GLU A 54 -1.30 1.17 -66.29
N LYS A 55 -0.38 0.18 -66.22
CA LYS A 55 1.00 0.16 -66.73
C LYS A 55 2.13 0.61 -65.81
N SER A 56 2.99 -0.40 -65.60
CA SER A 56 4.44 -0.33 -65.41
C SER A 56 5.10 0.87 -66.07
N ALA A 57 5.96 1.54 -65.31
CA ALA A 57 7.05 2.32 -65.86
C ALA A 57 8.31 2.07 -65.02
N HIS A 58 9.22 1.30 -65.61
CA HIS A 58 10.63 1.30 -65.27
C HIS A 58 11.18 2.71 -65.52
N ALA A 59 11.83 3.32 -64.52
CA ALA A 59 12.59 4.54 -64.73
C ALA A 59 13.89 4.52 -63.92
N LEU A 60 14.97 4.21 -64.64
CA LEU A 60 16.29 4.84 -64.56
C LEU A 60 16.96 4.94 -63.18
N CYS A 61 17.78 3.93 -62.88
CA CYS A 61 18.88 4.02 -61.94
C CYS A 61 19.99 4.89 -62.54
N LEU A 62 20.18 6.10 -62.03
CA LEU A 62 21.37 6.93 -62.25
C LEU A 62 22.34 6.74 -61.07
N PRO A 63 23.64 6.49 -61.28
CA PRO A 63 24.58 6.42 -60.18
C PRO A 63 24.85 7.83 -59.62
N MET A 64 24.38 8.07 -58.39
CA MET A 64 24.70 9.26 -57.61
C MET A 64 26.18 9.23 -57.23
N ARG A 65 26.99 10.05 -57.93
CA ARG A 65 28.39 10.31 -57.57
C ARG A 65 28.46 10.98 -56.20
N TYR A 66 28.86 10.24 -55.18
CA TYR A 66 29.11 10.81 -53.85
C TYR A 66 30.45 11.54 -53.85
N ALA A 67 30.40 12.86 -53.65
CA ALA A 67 31.56 13.65 -53.26
C ALA A 67 32.02 13.20 -51.87
N THR A 68 33.24 12.69 -51.77
CA THR A 68 33.87 12.31 -50.50
C THR A 68 34.19 13.57 -49.69
N MET A 69 33.28 13.94 -48.80
CA MET A 69 33.55 14.95 -47.78
C MET A 69 34.59 14.39 -46.80
N ASN A 70 35.81 14.93 -46.86
CA ASN A 70 36.88 14.65 -45.91
C ASN A 70 36.55 15.26 -44.54
N ARG A 71 35.78 14.53 -43.72
CA ARG A 71 35.53 14.90 -42.32
C ARG A 71 36.83 14.72 -41.54
N LYS A 72 37.42 15.82 -41.06
CA LYS A 72 38.44 15.75 -40.01
C LYS A 72 37.82 15.03 -38.80
N SER A 73 38.27 13.80 -38.56
CA SER A 73 37.90 13.00 -37.40
C SER A 73 38.32 13.76 -36.15
N ALA A 74 37.38 14.35 -35.42
CA ALA A 74 37.63 14.76 -34.06
C ALA A 74 37.95 13.48 -33.28
N ARG A 75 39.19 13.35 -32.77
CA ARG A 75 39.60 12.22 -31.93
C ARG A 75 38.59 12.07 -30.79
N GLN A 76 37.71 11.08 -30.88
CA GLN A 76 36.88 10.66 -29.76
C GLN A 76 37.84 10.10 -28.71
N ARG A 77 38.03 10.84 -27.61
CA ARG A 77 38.69 10.30 -26.41
C ARG A 77 37.77 9.21 -25.87
N GLY A 78 38.17 7.95 -26.05
CA GLY A 78 37.48 6.81 -25.42
C GLY A 78 37.65 6.87 -23.91
N PHE A 79 36.65 6.36 -23.19
CA PHE A 79 36.73 6.18 -21.74
C PHE A 79 37.89 5.26 -21.40
N THR A 80 38.67 5.63 -20.39
CA THR A 80 39.76 4.77 -19.91
C THR A 80 39.16 3.56 -19.18
N LEU A 81 39.89 2.45 -19.21
CA LEU A 81 39.48 1.21 -18.53
C LEU A 81 39.33 1.44 -17.01
N ALA A 82 40.17 2.31 -16.43
CA ALA A 82 40.12 2.69 -15.02
C ALA A 82 38.88 3.52 -14.67
N GLU A 83 38.44 4.42 -15.55
CA GLU A 83 37.23 5.22 -15.33
C GLU A 83 35.97 4.34 -15.28
N LEU A 84 35.86 3.34 -16.16
CA LEU A 84 34.73 2.40 -16.12
C LEU A 84 34.84 1.40 -14.98
N ALA A 85 36.06 1.01 -14.58
CA ALA A 85 36.26 0.07 -13.47
C ALA A 85 35.69 0.61 -12.16
N ILE A 86 36.00 1.87 -11.80
CA ILE A 86 35.50 2.47 -10.55
C ILE A 86 33.97 2.61 -10.59
N VAL A 87 33.40 2.97 -11.74
CA VAL A 87 31.95 3.10 -11.89
C VAL A 87 31.25 1.77 -11.65
N ILE A 88 31.76 0.66 -12.22
CA ILE A 88 31.18 -0.66 -12.03
C ILE A 88 31.36 -1.13 -10.57
N THR A 89 32.49 -0.82 -9.92
CA THR A 89 32.69 -1.11 -8.49
C THR A 89 31.68 -0.39 -7.62
N ILE A 90 31.48 0.92 -7.83
CA ILE A 90 30.50 1.70 -7.04
C ILE A 90 29.09 1.17 -7.29
N LEU A 91 28.72 0.90 -8.54
CA LEU A 91 27.41 0.31 -8.86
C LEU A 91 27.24 -1.08 -8.21
N GLY A 92 28.28 -1.91 -8.22
CA GLY A 92 28.28 -3.21 -7.56
C GLY A 92 28.07 -3.10 -6.05
N LEU A 93 28.80 -2.19 -5.38
CA LEU A 93 28.67 -1.96 -3.95
C LEU A 93 27.30 -1.35 -3.58
N LEU A 94 26.76 -0.46 -4.41
CA LEU A 94 25.44 0.12 -4.19
C LEU A 94 24.33 -0.93 -4.33
N ILE A 95 24.41 -1.83 -5.31
CA ILE A 95 23.41 -2.90 -5.48
C ILE A 95 23.44 -3.85 -4.27
N VAL A 96 24.63 -4.27 -3.82
CA VAL A 96 24.77 -5.13 -2.63
C VAL A 96 24.22 -4.45 -1.37
N GLY A 97 24.46 -3.15 -1.20
CA GLY A 97 23.93 -2.37 -0.08
C GLY A 97 22.40 -2.24 -0.09
N VAL A 98 21.79 -1.97 -1.24
CA VAL A 98 20.34 -1.76 -1.37
C VAL A 98 19.55 -3.04 -1.11
N LEU A 99 20.03 -4.20 -1.58
CA LEU A 99 19.36 -5.48 -1.36
C LEU A 99 19.23 -5.81 0.13
N LYS A 100 20.28 -5.56 0.92
CA LYS A 100 20.23 -5.77 2.37
C LYS A 100 19.41 -4.69 3.09
N GLY A 101 19.39 -3.46 2.56
CA GLY A 101 18.61 -2.34 3.12
C GLY A 101 17.11 -2.60 3.20
N GLN A 102 16.53 -3.34 2.26
CA GLN A 102 15.08 -3.66 2.27
C GLN A 102 14.68 -4.56 3.44
N SER A 103 15.51 -5.56 3.77
CA SER A 103 15.26 -6.45 4.91
C SER A 103 15.32 -5.73 6.26
N LEU A 104 16.19 -4.73 6.39
CA LEU A 104 16.31 -3.92 7.61
C LEU A 104 15.07 -3.04 7.84
N ILE A 105 14.46 -2.54 6.76
CA ILE A 105 13.20 -1.79 6.83
C ILE A 105 12.06 -2.72 7.28
N GLY A 106 12.01 -3.95 6.76
CA GLY A 106 11.07 -4.98 7.19
C GLY A 106 11.14 -5.23 8.70
N GLY A 107 12.34 -5.56 9.20
CA GLY A 107 12.54 -5.82 10.64
C GLY A 107 12.31 -4.59 11.53
N ALA A 108 12.56 -3.36 11.04
CA ALA A 108 12.22 -2.14 11.76
C ALA A 108 10.70 -1.99 11.93
N LYS A 109 9.92 -2.32 10.89
CA LYS A 109 8.45 -2.31 10.97
C LYS A 109 7.92 -3.44 11.86
N ALA A 110 8.58 -4.59 11.91
CA ALA A 110 8.17 -5.69 12.79
C ALA A 110 8.33 -5.28 14.26
N LYS A 111 9.46 -4.63 14.58
CA LYS A 111 9.73 -4.07 15.92
C LYS A 111 8.72 -3.01 16.33
N ASP A 112 8.26 -2.17 15.40
CA ASP A 112 7.20 -1.18 15.67
C ASP A 112 5.88 -1.86 16.07
N VAL A 113 5.48 -2.92 15.36
CA VAL A 113 4.28 -3.71 15.70
C VAL A 113 4.42 -4.36 17.09
N ILE A 114 5.56 -4.97 17.37
CA ILE A 114 5.84 -5.60 18.67
C ILE A 114 5.84 -4.57 19.80
N ALA A 115 6.41 -3.38 19.56
CA ALA A 115 6.40 -2.29 20.53
C ALA A 115 4.97 -1.87 20.88
N ILE A 116 4.09 -1.72 19.88
CA ILE A 116 2.67 -1.39 20.10
C ILE A 116 1.97 -2.46 20.96
N VAL A 117 2.26 -3.74 20.76
CA VAL A 117 1.73 -4.82 21.62
C VAL A 117 2.17 -4.62 23.08
N GLY A 118 3.45 -4.34 23.31
CA GLY A 118 4.02 -4.10 24.64
C GLY A 118 3.45 -2.85 25.32
N ASP A 119 3.34 -1.75 24.56
CA ASP A 119 2.81 -0.47 25.02
C ASP A 119 1.34 -0.61 25.41
N LEU A 120 0.52 -1.29 24.60
CA LEU A 120 -0.89 -1.52 24.92
C LEU A 120 -1.06 -2.44 26.13
N ARG A 121 -0.29 -3.52 26.24
CA ARG A 121 -0.33 -4.39 27.43
C ARG A 121 -0.01 -3.62 28.71
N THR A 122 1.03 -2.80 28.66
CA THR A 122 1.47 -1.98 29.80
C THR A 122 0.43 -0.91 30.14
N ALA A 123 -0.09 -0.21 29.13
CA ALA A 123 -1.08 0.84 29.29
C ALA A 123 -2.41 0.30 29.86
N ILE A 124 -2.89 -0.83 29.34
CA ILE A 124 -4.11 -1.51 29.82
C ILE A 124 -3.91 -2.00 31.26
N GLY A 125 -2.75 -2.60 31.57
CA GLY A 125 -2.40 -3.03 32.91
C GLY A 125 -2.41 -1.85 33.90
N GLY A 126 -1.74 -0.75 33.57
CA GLY A 126 -1.70 0.45 34.40
C GLY A 126 -3.08 1.09 34.59
N PHE A 127 -3.91 1.10 33.54
CA PHE A 127 -5.29 1.57 33.64
C PHE A 127 -6.10 0.69 34.60
N LYS A 128 -5.99 -0.63 34.47
CA LYS A 128 -6.66 -1.60 35.35
C LYS A 128 -6.17 -1.48 36.79
N ASP A 129 -4.90 -1.24 37.03
CA ASP A 129 -4.36 -1.08 38.38
C ASP A 129 -4.90 0.18 39.06
N ARG A 130 -5.06 1.27 38.30
CA ARG A 130 -5.57 2.56 38.78
C ARG A 130 -7.08 2.56 38.99
N TYR A 131 -7.84 2.12 37.99
CA TYR A 131 -9.30 2.25 37.97
C TYR A 131 -10.05 0.95 38.30
N LYS A 132 -9.34 -0.19 38.43
CA LYS A 132 -9.90 -1.53 38.70
C LYS A 132 -10.78 -2.12 37.58
N TYR A 133 -10.89 -1.43 36.45
CA TYR A 133 -11.61 -1.86 35.25
C TYR A 133 -10.69 -1.83 34.03
N LEU A 134 -11.06 -2.53 32.97
CA LEU A 134 -10.36 -2.39 31.69
C LEU A 134 -10.76 -1.05 31.03
N PRO A 135 -9.86 -0.42 30.26
CA PRO A 135 -10.26 0.71 29.43
C PRO A 135 -11.31 0.27 28.40
N GLY A 136 -12.22 1.15 28.04
CA GLY A 136 -13.43 0.85 27.27
C GLY A 136 -14.56 0.31 28.15
N ASP A 137 -14.29 -0.78 28.87
CA ASP A 137 -15.21 -1.50 29.78
C ASP A 137 -15.44 -0.78 31.13
N TRP A 138 -14.71 0.29 31.41
CA TRP A 138 -14.87 1.05 32.66
C TRP A 138 -16.27 1.67 32.80
N PRO A 139 -17.00 1.43 33.93
CA PRO A 139 -18.28 2.06 34.18
C PRO A 139 -18.08 3.56 34.40
N PHE A 140 -18.57 4.34 33.42
CA PHE A 140 -18.30 5.77 33.37
C PHE A 140 -18.75 6.50 34.62
N SER A 141 -17.81 7.27 35.18
CA SER A 141 -18.04 8.22 36.26
C SER A 141 -17.57 9.61 35.81
N ALA A 142 -18.49 10.57 35.79
CA ALA A 142 -18.19 11.91 35.29
C ALA A 142 -17.10 12.59 36.11
N GLY A 143 -16.03 13.02 35.44
CA GLY A 143 -14.91 13.74 36.05
C GLY A 143 -13.80 12.86 36.65
N GLU A 144 -13.93 11.53 36.65
CA GLU A 144 -12.87 10.63 37.13
C GLU A 144 -11.64 10.63 36.21
N ILE A 145 -11.88 10.67 34.89
CA ILE A 145 -10.84 10.81 33.87
C ILE A 145 -11.05 12.12 33.14
N GLN A 146 -10.10 13.05 33.29
CA GLN A 146 -10.17 14.34 32.62
C GLN A 146 -10.22 14.18 31.10
N GLY A 147 -11.20 14.80 30.44
CA GLY A 147 -11.36 14.72 28.99
C GLY A 147 -12.20 13.54 28.49
N VAL A 148 -12.67 12.66 29.38
CA VAL A 148 -13.67 11.64 29.07
C VAL A 148 -15.05 12.13 29.53
N THR A 149 -15.97 12.34 28.60
CA THR A 149 -17.29 12.95 28.85
C THR A 149 -18.44 11.96 28.83
N ALA A 150 -18.22 10.74 28.35
CA ALA A 150 -19.20 9.66 28.31
C ALA A 150 -18.50 8.29 28.33
N GLY A 151 -19.22 7.26 28.79
CA GLY A 151 -18.84 5.86 28.67
C GLY A 151 -19.33 5.23 27.38
N ALA A 152 -18.98 3.96 27.17
CA ALA A 152 -19.50 3.19 26.05
C ALA A 152 -21.01 3.01 26.16
N SER A 153 -21.71 3.15 25.04
CA SER A 153 -23.13 2.83 24.92
C SER A 153 -23.36 1.48 24.23
N VAL A 154 -22.31 0.91 23.62
CA VAL A 154 -22.29 -0.44 23.06
C VAL A 154 -21.29 -1.29 23.85
N GLY A 155 -21.78 -2.38 24.44
CA GLY A 155 -21.05 -3.24 25.38
C GLY A 155 -21.66 -3.24 26.77
N THR A 156 -21.16 -4.10 27.64
CA THR A 156 -21.59 -4.22 29.03
C THR A 156 -20.47 -3.80 29.97
N ALA A 157 -20.49 -2.54 30.38
CA ALA A 157 -19.47 -1.98 31.26
C ALA A 157 -19.29 -2.79 32.56
N GLY A 158 -18.04 -3.02 32.93
CA GLY A 158 -17.59 -3.68 34.13
C GLY A 158 -17.57 -5.20 34.03
N ASN A 159 -17.79 -5.79 32.85
CA ASN A 159 -17.76 -7.24 32.66
C ASN A 159 -16.33 -7.76 32.38
N GLY A 160 -15.36 -6.89 32.09
CA GLY A 160 -13.97 -7.22 31.79
C GLY A 160 -13.74 -7.82 30.40
N ILE A 161 -14.67 -7.61 29.49
CA ILE A 161 -14.61 -7.93 28.06
C ILE A 161 -14.68 -6.59 27.34
N ILE A 162 -13.88 -6.40 26.28
CA ILE A 162 -13.88 -5.16 25.51
C ILE A 162 -14.74 -5.38 24.26
N GLU A 163 -16.01 -5.01 24.35
CA GLU A 163 -17.05 -5.27 23.37
C GLU A 163 -17.13 -4.18 22.29
N GLY A 164 -17.51 -4.60 21.08
CA GLY A 164 -17.60 -3.76 19.90
C GLY A 164 -17.20 -4.50 18.63
N ALA A 165 -17.90 -4.21 17.53
CA ALA A 165 -17.55 -4.74 16.23
C ALA A 165 -16.42 -3.94 15.57
N ILE A 166 -15.67 -4.61 14.68
CA ILE A 166 -14.75 -3.97 13.75
C ILE A 166 -15.27 -4.18 12.33
N SER A 167 -15.45 -3.10 11.59
CA SER A 167 -15.84 -3.16 10.18
C SER A 167 -14.71 -3.70 9.29
N ALA A 168 -15.06 -4.17 8.09
CA ALA A 168 -14.07 -4.60 7.09
C ALA A 168 -13.07 -3.51 6.69
N ALA A 169 -13.39 -2.23 6.90
CA ALA A 169 -12.51 -1.10 6.66
C ALA A 169 -11.58 -0.76 7.85
N GLY A 170 -11.57 -1.57 8.91
CA GLY A 170 -10.73 -1.32 10.08
C GLY A 170 -11.28 -0.29 11.05
N LYS A 171 -12.56 0.07 10.96
CA LYS A 171 -13.20 1.02 11.89
C LYS A 171 -13.87 0.29 13.03
N ALA A 172 -13.60 0.74 14.25
CA ALA A 172 -14.38 0.35 15.42
C ALA A 172 -15.82 0.86 15.28
N GLU A 173 -16.76 0.11 15.85
CA GLU A 173 -18.15 0.54 16.01
C GLU A 173 -18.21 1.80 16.89
N ALA A 174 -18.98 2.80 16.44
CA ALA A 174 -19.12 4.05 17.19
C ALA A 174 -19.70 3.79 18.59
N ASP A 175 -19.23 4.56 19.57
CA ASP A 175 -19.67 4.49 20.98
C ASP A 175 -19.48 3.11 21.66
N SER A 176 -18.72 2.21 21.05
CA SER A 176 -18.30 0.93 21.64
C SER A 176 -17.12 1.08 22.59
N GLU A 177 -16.93 0.09 23.46
CA GLU A 177 -15.78 0.01 24.35
C GLU A 177 -14.47 -0.02 23.57
N VAL A 178 -14.45 -0.71 22.42
CA VAL A 178 -13.32 -0.74 21.48
C VAL A 178 -12.95 0.66 20.98
N ALA A 179 -13.95 1.47 20.59
CA ALA A 179 -13.70 2.82 20.06
C ALA A 179 -13.24 3.81 21.13
N LEU A 180 -13.76 3.69 22.36
CA LEU A 180 -13.43 4.60 23.46
C LEU A 180 -12.13 4.24 24.19
N LEU A 181 -11.73 2.97 24.20
CA LEU A 181 -10.54 2.48 24.89
C LEU A 181 -9.27 3.31 24.60
N PRO A 182 -8.91 3.63 23.35
CA PRO A 182 -7.71 4.41 23.08
C PRO A 182 -7.79 5.84 23.63
N TRP A 183 -8.99 6.45 23.59
CA TRP A 183 -9.21 7.78 24.14
C TRP A 183 -9.07 7.79 25.66
N GLN A 184 -9.57 6.76 26.35
CA GLN A 184 -9.43 6.62 27.79
C GLN A 184 -7.98 6.38 28.22
N LEU A 185 -7.25 5.54 27.49
CA LEU A 185 -5.82 5.31 27.75
C LEU A 185 -4.99 6.58 27.54
N TYR A 186 -5.30 7.35 26.51
CA TYR A 186 -4.65 8.63 26.26
C TYR A 186 -4.98 9.67 27.34
N SER A 187 -6.26 9.82 27.68
CA SER A 187 -6.73 10.78 28.70
C SER A 187 -6.22 10.43 30.10
N GLY A 188 -6.07 9.13 30.38
CA GLY A 188 -5.44 8.61 31.60
C GLY A 188 -3.92 8.73 31.64
N SER A 189 -3.27 9.31 30.62
CA SER A 189 -1.81 9.44 30.48
C SER A 189 -1.05 8.11 30.41
N PHE A 190 -1.71 7.02 30.00
CA PHE A 190 -1.08 5.72 29.76
C PHE A 190 -0.54 5.60 28.33
N LEU A 191 -1.13 6.33 27.38
CA LEU A 191 -0.63 6.47 26.02
C LEU A 191 -0.26 7.93 25.74
N SER A 192 0.90 8.14 25.14
CA SER A 192 1.40 9.48 24.83
C SER A 192 0.76 10.09 23.57
N LYS A 193 0.35 9.26 22.61
CA LYS A 193 -0.11 9.70 21.30
C LYS A 193 -1.25 8.82 20.78
N ILE A 194 -2.17 9.46 20.07
CA ILE A 194 -3.29 8.85 19.36
C ILE A 194 -3.52 9.62 18.06
N ASN A 195 -4.06 8.94 17.05
CA ASN A 195 -4.46 9.55 15.79
C ASN A 195 -5.85 10.20 15.93
N ARG A 196 -5.88 11.53 16.02
CA ARG A 196 -7.13 12.30 16.14
C ARG A 196 -7.84 12.57 14.82
N SER A 197 -7.23 12.23 13.68
CA SER A 197 -7.89 12.46 12.38
C SER A 197 -9.06 11.52 12.14
N ASP A 198 -9.12 10.39 12.86
CA ASP A 198 -10.17 9.40 12.74
C ASP A 198 -10.54 8.82 14.12
N PRO A 199 -11.70 9.20 14.70
CA PRO A 199 -12.09 8.78 16.05
C PRO A 199 -12.39 7.28 16.16
N LEU A 200 -12.58 6.58 15.04
CA LEU A 200 -12.83 5.14 15.01
C LEU A 200 -11.57 4.32 14.70
N SER A 201 -10.39 4.97 14.69
CA SER A 201 -9.08 4.37 14.41
C SER A 201 -7.95 5.18 15.08
N LEU A 202 -8.06 5.34 16.40
CA LEU A 202 -7.17 6.18 17.21
C LEU A 202 -5.75 5.62 17.36
N ILE A 203 -5.53 4.33 17.12
CA ILE A 203 -4.21 3.70 17.08
C ILE A 203 -4.03 3.07 15.71
N ALA A 204 -2.86 3.26 15.11
CA ALA A 204 -2.53 2.69 13.80
C ALA A 204 -1.03 2.41 13.70
N THR A 205 -0.71 1.37 12.93
CA THR A 205 0.63 1.09 12.44
C THR A 205 0.86 1.78 11.08
N SER A 206 2.04 1.61 10.50
CA SER A 206 2.29 2.01 9.11
C SER A 206 1.44 1.26 8.06
N PHE A 207 0.73 0.20 8.44
CA PHE A 207 -0.09 -0.63 7.56
C PHE A 207 -1.58 -0.39 7.72
N GLY A 208 -2.04 -0.20 8.96
CA GLY A 208 -3.45 -0.05 9.25
C GLY A 208 -3.76 0.11 10.74
N PRO A 209 -5.04 0.33 11.09
CA PRO A 209 -5.48 0.51 12.46
C PRO A 209 -5.20 -0.70 13.36
N VAL A 210 -5.10 -0.40 14.65
CA VAL A 210 -4.94 -1.37 15.74
C VAL A 210 -6.07 -1.16 16.73
N HIS A 211 -6.71 -2.25 17.12
CA HIS A 211 -7.80 -2.23 18.08
C HIS A 211 -7.57 -3.27 19.16
N VAL A 212 -8.20 -3.05 20.32
CA VAL A 212 -8.28 -4.07 21.36
C VAL A 212 -9.74 -4.49 21.45
N VAL A 213 -10.00 -5.78 21.28
CA VAL A 213 -11.33 -6.32 21.09
C VAL A 213 -11.55 -7.56 21.96
N SER A 214 -12.81 -7.95 22.13
CA SER A 214 -13.20 -9.18 22.81
C SER A 214 -12.66 -10.42 22.08
N LYS A 215 -12.50 -11.53 22.80
CA LYS A 215 -12.19 -12.83 22.18
C LYS A 215 -13.19 -13.23 21.10
N SER A 216 -14.48 -12.90 21.27
CA SER A 216 -15.53 -13.20 20.30
C SER A 216 -15.30 -12.44 18.99
N THR A 217 -15.08 -11.12 19.08
CA THR A 217 -14.75 -10.28 17.93
C THR A 217 -13.47 -10.75 17.26
N ALA A 218 -12.42 -11.02 18.04
CA ALA A 218 -11.14 -11.53 17.53
C ALA A 218 -11.31 -12.85 16.75
N ASN A 219 -12.14 -13.77 17.24
CA ASN A 219 -12.44 -15.03 16.56
C ASN A 219 -13.26 -14.85 15.27
N GLY A 220 -14.08 -13.80 15.20
CA GLY A 220 -14.77 -13.40 13.97
C GLY A 220 -13.83 -12.83 12.90
N LEU A 221 -12.73 -12.18 13.32
CA LEU A 221 -11.72 -11.61 12.43
C LEU A 221 -10.63 -12.63 12.01
N VAL A 222 -10.22 -13.49 12.95
CA VAL A 222 -9.23 -14.55 12.78
C VAL A 222 -9.84 -15.87 13.26
N SER A 223 -10.22 -16.72 12.33
CA SER A 223 -10.85 -18.00 12.64
C SER A 223 -9.94 -18.90 13.45
N GLY A 224 -10.45 -19.50 14.53
CA GLY A 224 -9.69 -20.41 15.39
C GLY A 224 -9.01 -19.72 16.58
N PHE A 225 -9.01 -18.38 16.64
CA PHE A 225 -8.41 -17.63 17.73
C PHE A 225 -8.93 -18.03 19.12
N SER A 226 -10.25 -18.19 19.28
CA SER A 226 -10.85 -18.55 20.57
C SER A 226 -10.47 -19.97 21.02
N ALA A 227 -10.30 -20.89 20.07
CA ALA A 227 -9.91 -22.27 20.36
C ALA A 227 -8.43 -22.38 20.74
N ALA A 228 -7.56 -21.61 20.07
CA ALA A 228 -6.14 -21.54 20.40
C ALA A 228 -5.88 -20.84 21.75
N ASN A 229 -6.76 -19.90 22.14
CA ASN A 229 -6.61 -19.07 23.34
C ASN A 229 -7.82 -19.17 24.29
N PRO A 230 -8.04 -20.34 24.93
CA PRO A 230 -9.23 -20.56 25.76
C PRO A 230 -9.28 -19.63 26.99
N ALA A 231 -8.12 -19.33 27.59
CA ALA A 231 -8.02 -18.48 28.77
C ALA A 231 -8.07 -16.98 28.47
N ALA A 232 -7.85 -16.57 27.22
CA ALA A 232 -7.90 -15.16 26.84
C ALA A 232 -9.34 -14.63 26.91
N ARG A 233 -9.47 -13.36 27.30
CA ARG A 233 -10.77 -12.66 27.29
C ARG A 233 -10.83 -11.62 26.18
N ASN A 234 -9.69 -11.00 25.89
CA ASN A 234 -9.54 -9.93 24.91
C ASN A 234 -8.35 -10.24 24.00
N ALA A 235 -8.20 -9.45 22.95
CA ALA A 235 -7.10 -9.56 22.00
C ALA A 235 -6.74 -8.20 21.44
N ILE A 236 -5.47 -8.00 21.08
CA ILE A 236 -5.03 -6.90 20.24
C ILE A 236 -5.13 -7.37 18.79
N VAL A 237 -5.83 -6.63 17.94
CA VAL A 237 -5.97 -6.94 16.51
C VAL A 237 -5.33 -5.86 15.67
N PHE A 238 -4.55 -6.30 14.68
CA PHE A 238 -3.90 -5.47 13.68
C PHE A 238 -4.57 -5.74 12.34
N SER A 239 -4.80 -4.70 11.55
CA SER A 239 -5.32 -4.85 10.18
C SER A 239 -4.20 -4.79 9.13
N ALA A 240 -4.36 -5.55 8.05
CA ALA A 240 -3.59 -5.41 6.81
C ALA A 240 -2.07 -5.57 6.97
N LEU A 241 -1.59 -6.48 7.84
CA LEU A 241 -0.17 -6.76 7.97
C LEU A 241 0.34 -7.59 6.78
N PRO A 242 1.51 -7.28 6.20
CA PRO A 242 2.16 -8.17 5.23
C PRO A 242 2.45 -9.54 5.87
N CYS A 243 2.29 -10.62 5.11
CA CYS A 243 2.41 -11.98 5.64
C CYS A 243 3.81 -12.32 6.17
N GLU A 244 4.86 -11.88 5.47
CA GLU A 244 6.24 -12.05 5.93
C GLU A 244 6.48 -11.32 7.25
N LEU A 245 5.95 -10.11 7.37
CA LEU A 245 6.03 -9.31 8.59
C LEU A 245 5.24 -9.96 9.74
N ALA A 246 4.03 -10.44 9.45
CA ALA A 246 3.21 -11.13 10.43
C ALA A 246 3.97 -12.34 10.99
N GLY A 247 4.59 -13.16 10.15
CA GLY A 247 5.41 -14.29 10.60
C GLY A 247 6.63 -13.90 11.44
N GLU A 248 7.29 -12.77 11.12
CA GLU A 248 8.40 -12.24 11.94
C GLU A 248 7.91 -11.74 13.31
N VAL A 249 6.77 -11.04 13.34
CA VAL A 249 6.13 -10.59 14.58
C VAL A 249 5.70 -11.79 15.42
N ASP A 250 5.12 -12.80 14.79
CA ASP A 250 4.66 -14.04 15.40
C ASP A 250 5.81 -14.82 16.04
N ALA A 251 6.90 -15.02 15.31
CA ALA A 251 8.10 -15.66 15.84
C ALA A 251 8.71 -14.92 17.03
N SER A 252 8.47 -13.61 17.14
CA SER A 252 8.90 -12.81 18.30
C SER A 252 7.91 -12.85 19.46
N ILE A 253 6.64 -13.20 19.24
CA ILE A 253 5.60 -13.25 20.26
C ILE A 253 5.43 -14.66 20.82
N ASP A 254 5.50 -15.70 19.98
CA ASP A 254 5.35 -17.10 20.36
C ASP A 254 6.10 -18.12 19.48
N ASP A 255 5.45 -18.76 18.50
CA ASP A 255 5.93 -19.99 17.84
C ASP A 255 6.27 -19.80 16.36
N GLY A 256 5.95 -18.64 15.78
CA GLY A 256 6.23 -18.31 14.38
C GLY A 256 5.28 -18.99 13.38
N ASN A 257 4.23 -19.64 13.86
CA ASN A 257 3.16 -20.18 13.06
C ASN A 257 1.86 -19.38 13.25
N LEU A 258 1.52 -18.59 12.22
CA LEU A 258 0.32 -17.76 12.16
C LEU A 258 -1.03 -18.48 12.37
N ALA A 259 -1.07 -19.82 12.42
CA ALA A 259 -2.29 -20.60 12.63
C ALA A 259 -2.42 -21.18 14.06
N SER A 260 -1.40 -21.04 14.92
CA SER A 260 -1.39 -21.62 16.27
C SER A 260 -0.87 -20.63 17.31
N GLY A 261 -0.99 -20.98 18.58
CA GLY A 261 -0.36 -20.21 19.65
C GLY A 261 -1.19 -19.05 20.18
N ARG A 262 -0.49 -18.08 20.75
CA ARG A 262 -1.03 -16.88 21.41
C ARG A 262 -1.32 -15.76 20.43
N ALA A 263 -0.67 -15.79 19.27
CA ALA A 263 -0.91 -14.87 18.19
C ALA A 263 -1.29 -15.66 16.92
N LEU A 264 -2.31 -15.19 16.20
CA LEU A 264 -2.79 -15.85 15.01
C LEU A 264 -3.09 -14.82 13.93
N GLY A 265 -2.73 -15.14 12.70
CA GLY A 265 -3.11 -14.40 11.50
C GLY A 265 -4.30 -15.06 10.80
N ALA A 266 -5.17 -14.23 10.21
CA ALA A 266 -6.06 -14.70 9.17
C ALA A 266 -5.27 -15.21 7.96
N THR A 267 -5.89 -16.04 7.14
CA THR A 267 -5.26 -16.60 5.95
C THR A 267 -4.63 -15.52 5.07
N CYS A 268 -3.37 -15.75 4.73
CA CYS A 268 -2.62 -14.89 3.83
C CYS A 268 -3.21 -14.89 2.42
N ALA A 269 -3.61 -13.71 1.93
CA ALA A 269 -4.12 -13.51 0.59
C ALA A 269 -3.35 -12.36 -0.09
N ASN A 270 -2.80 -12.61 -1.29
CA ASN A 270 -2.00 -11.62 -2.04
C ASN A 270 -0.83 -11.01 -1.22
N GLY A 271 -0.19 -11.80 -0.36
CA GLY A 271 0.95 -11.36 0.46
C GLY A 271 0.60 -10.52 1.70
N THR A 272 -0.68 -10.35 2.01
CA THR A 272 -1.15 -9.61 3.20
C THR A 272 -2.16 -10.47 3.98
N THR A 273 -2.12 -10.39 5.31
CA THR A 273 -3.18 -10.92 6.17
C THR A 273 -4.16 -9.79 6.50
N SER A 274 -5.46 -10.05 6.36
CA SER A 274 -6.50 -9.06 6.66
C SER A 274 -6.48 -8.67 8.15
N TRP A 275 -6.24 -9.65 9.01
CA TRP A 275 -6.26 -9.51 10.46
C TRP A 275 -5.18 -10.35 11.10
N TYR A 276 -4.51 -9.77 12.10
CA TYR A 276 -3.59 -10.49 12.98
C TYR A 276 -3.97 -10.19 14.42
N ALA A 277 -4.23 -11.23 15.22
CA ALA A 277 -4.76 -11.14 16.56
C ALA A 277 -3.76 -11.70 17.57
N VAL A 278 -3.51 -10.97 18.65
CA VAL A 278 -2.63 -11.36 19.75
C VAL A 278 -3.43 -11.42 21.04
N ALA A 279 -3.39 -12.54 21.75
CA ALA A 279 -4.13 -12.72 23.01
C ALA A 279 -3.66 -11.77 24.13
N LEU A 280 -4.66 -11.29 24.88
CA LEU A 280 -4.57 -10.49 26.10
C LEU A 280 -5.16 -11.23 27.30
#